data_AF-A0A7X9EJY7-F1
#
_entry.id   AF-A0A7X9EJY7-F1
#
_cell.length_a   1.000
_cell.length_b   1.000
_cell.length_c   1.000
_cell.angle_alpha   90.00
_cell.angle_beta   90.00
_cell.angle_gamma   90.00
#
_symmetry.space_group_name_H-M   'P 1'
#
loop_
_entity.id
_entity.type
_entity.pdbx_description
1 polymer ?
#
loop_
_entity_poly.entity_id
_entity_poly.type
_entity_poly.pdbx_seq_one_letter_code
_entity_poly.pdbx_strand_id
1 'polypeptide(L)'
;MGILSFLSNIFSSNSISSVSFFDLYNKIVYWQKNGVYPFPSNLPEAISFPEDFWSKVISIHKMTLEDGNERAISVFWIDGELLLTSVAKGDESSVKTNNNISVKYVVHPSRKDYFRKEITVNGSVVKRTDVYKEKIPKSVDIKYLFNMHTHPRNENGKFSFFSLQDINSMIGSKAVITGLVTDKLWILVRTSDTPSAVQWTSDLSVTQDSLKNDLKLGIYTAEFNRKAIRQ
;
A
#
# COMPACT_ATOMS: atom_id res chain seq x y z
N MET A 1 23.94 -16.18 18.49
CA MET A 1 23.24 -14.91 18.79
C MET A 1 21.94 -15.25 19.50
N GLY A 2 21.84 -14.88 20.78
CA GLY A 2 20.89 -15.48 21.72
C GLY A 2 19.50 -14.85 21.74
N ILE A 3 18.54 -15.62 22.28
CA ILE A 3 17.14 -15.29 22.55
C ILE A 3 16.94 -13.89 23.19
N LEU A 4 17.93 -13.38 23.93
CA LEU A 4 17.93 -12.04 24.51
C LEU A 4 17.98 -10.90 23.46
N SER A 5 18.66 -11.10 22.33
CA SER A 5 18.65 -10.15 21.19
C SER A 5 17.30 -10.16 20.45
N PHE A 6 16.64 -11.31 20.41
CA PHE A 6 15.31 -11.46 19.83
C PHE A 6 14.23 -10.79 20.70
N LEU A 7 14.27 -11.00 22.02
CA LEU A 7 13.33 -10.37 22.95
C LEU A 7 13.54 -8.84 23.03
N SER A 8 14.78 -8.35 23.08
CA SER A 8 15.06 -6.90 23.08
C SER A 8 14.59 -6.21 21.79
N ASN A 9 14.70 -6.85 20.62
CA ASN A 9 14.14 -6.34 19.37
C ASN A 9 12.60 -6.37 19.33
N ILE A 10 11.96 -7.34 19.98
CA ILE A 10 10.49 -7.37 20.11
C ILE A 10 10.00 -6.26 21.04
N PHE A 11 10.65 -6.04 22.19
CA PHE A 11 10.24 -5.04 23.17
C PHE A 11 10.62 -3.59 22.79
N SER A 12 11.71 -3.37 22.05
CA SER A 12 12.07 -2.03 21.54
C SER A 12 11.14 -1.54 20.42
N SER A 13 10.52 -2.45 19.65
CA SER A 13 9.54 -2.07 18.61
C SER A 13 8.19 -1.58 19.16
N ASN A 14 7.89 -1.86 20.43
CA ASN A 14 6.63 -1.48 21.07
C ASN A 14 6.62 -0.07 21.67
N SER A 15 7.77 0.61 21.78
CA SER A 15 7.86 1.98 22.32
C SER A 15 7.67 3.06 21.25
N ILE A 16 7.79 2.73 19.96
CA ILE A 16 7.60 3.69 18.87
C ILE A 16 6.11 3.97 18.69
N SER A 17 5.74 5.24 18.78
CA SER A 17 4.36 5.68 18.58
C SER A 17 3.92 5.35 17.15
N SER A 18 2.83 4.60 17.01
CA SER A 18 2.34 4.14 15.72
C SER A 18 0.91 4.58 15.48
N VAL A 19 0.62 5.07 14.28
CA VAL A 19 -0.76 5.26 13.82
C VAL A 19 -1.27 3.98 13.20
N SER A 20 -2.58 3.75 13.29
CA SER A 20 -3.19 2.70 12.49
C SER A 20 -3.21 3.11 11.01
N PHE A 21 -3.21 2.13 10.11
CA PHE A 21 -3.43 2.42 8.70
C PHE A 21 -4.83 3.02 8.44
N PHE A 22 -5.79 2.72 9.32
CA PHE A 22 -7.10 3.40 9.35
C PHE A 22 -6.92 4.92 9.51
N ASP A 23 -6.14 5.37 10.49
CA ASP A 23 -5.93 6.81 10.71
C ASP A 23 -5.14 7.46 9.57
N LEU A 24 -4.20 6.71 8.99
CA LEU A 24 -3.41 7.17 7.85
C LEU A 24 -4.27 7.34 6.60
N TYR A 25 -5.21 6.43 6.27
CA TYR A 25 -6.02 6.58 5.05
C TYR A 25 -6.85 7.87 5.08
N ASN A 26 -7.42 8.24 6.24
CA ASN A 26 -8.22 9.46 6.35
C ASN A 26 -7.39 10.69 5.94
N LYS A 27 -6.11 10.70 6.34
CA LYS A 27 -5.16 11.73 5.94
C LYS A 27 -4.84 11.65 4.45
N ILE A 28 -4.59 10.46 3.89
CA ILE A 28 -4.34 10.26 2.45
C ILE A 28 -5.51 10.79 1.60
N VAL A 29 -6.74 10.41 1.95
CA VAL A 29 -7.95 10.84 1.24
C VAL A 29 -8.09 12.36 1.30
N TYR A 30 -7.84 12.97 2.46
CA TYR A 30 -7.83 14.42 2.59
C TYR A 30 -6.77 15.07 1.70
N TRP A 31 -5.53 14.58 1.72
CA TRP A 31 -4.42 15.11 0.93
C TRP A 31 -4.70 15.02 -0.57
N GLN A 32 -5.15 13.86 -1.05
CA GLN A 32 -5.51 13.64 -2.45
C GLN A 32 -6.68 14.54 -2.89
N LYS A 33 -7.73 14.65 -2.07
CA LYS A 33 -8.90 15.49 -2.38
C LYS A 33 -8.53 16.96 -2.55
N ASN A 34 -7.60 17.45 -1.73
CA ASN A 34 -7.18 18.86 -1.76
C ASN A 34 -5.95 19.10 -2.67
N GLY A 35 -5.36 18.05 -3.25
CA GLY A 35 -4.16 18.19 -4.07
C GLY A 35 -2.94 18.68 -3.29
N VAL A 36 -2.86 18.35 -1.99
CA VAL A 36 -1.77 18.77 -1.10
C VAL A 36 -0.97 17.56 -0.63
N TYR A 37 0.25 17.80 -0.14
CA TYR A 37 1.11 16.78 0.45
C TYR A 37 1.40 17.10 1.92
N PRO A 38 1.62 16.10 2.78
CA PRO A 38 1.99 16.33 4.18
C PRO A 38 3.34 17.04 4.30
N PHE A 39 3.50 17.89 5.32
CA PHE A 39 4.84 18.29 5.73
C PHE A 39 5.61 17.07 6.27
N PRO A 40 6.94 16.99 6.08
CA PRO A 40 7.74 15.90 6.62
C PRO A 40 7.58 15.69 8.13
N SER A 41 7.31 16.75 8.88
CA SER A 41 7.07 16.71 10.34
C SER A 41 5.71 16.12 10.72
N ASN A 42 4.73 16.06 9.81
CA ASN A 42 3.42 15.46 10.08
C ASN A 42 3.37 13.95 9.83
N LEU A 43 4.43 13.40 9.24
CA LEU A 43 4.52 11.97 8.96
C LEU A 43 4.75 11.18 10.26
N PRO A 44 3.94 10.14 10.53
CA PRO A 44 4.06 9.34 11.76
C PRO A 44 5.40 8.62 11.84
N GLU A 45 5.85 8.28 13.04
CA GLU A 45 7.08 7.47 13.21
C GLU A 45 6.88 6.02 12.76
N ALA A 46 5.69 5.46 13.01
CA ALA A 46 5.34 4.12 12.56
C ALA A 46 3.88 3.99 12.11
N ILE A 47 3.63 3.02 11.24
CA ILE A 47 2.31 2.67 10.69
C ILE A 47 2.02 1.21 10.98
N SER A 48 0.88 0.93 11.60
CA SER A 48 0.41 -0.45 11.85
C SER A 48 -0.63 -0.83 10.81
N PHE A 49 -0.41 -1.96 10.13
CA PHE A 49 -1.33 -2.49 9.12
C PHE A 49 -2.18 -3.64 9.69
N PRO A 50 -3.43 -3.79 9.22
CA PRO A 50 -4.29 -4.91 9.62
C PRO A 50 -3.79 -6.24 9.05
N GLU A 51 -4.25 -7.35 9.62
CA GLU A 51 -3.82 -8.71 9.23
C GLU A 51 -4.20 -9.05 7.78
N ASP A 52 -5.37 -8.61 7.33
CA ASP A 52 -5.85 -8.85 5.96
C ASP A 52 -4.99 -8.14 4.90
N PHE A 53 -4.47 -6.96 5.22
CA PHE A 53 -3.45 -6.28 4.41
C PHE A 53 -2.20 -7.16 4.27
N TRP A 54 -1.66 -7.66 5.39
CA TRP A 54 -0.47 -8.50 5.37
C TRP A 54 -0.67 -9.80 4.61
N SER A 55 -1.81 -10.45 4.79
CA SER A 55 -2.17 -11.66 4.04
C SER A 55 -2.07 -11.45 2.53
N LYS A 56 -2.55 -10.30 2.03
CA LYS A 56 -2.47 -9.95 0.61
C LYS A 56 -1.05 -9.57 0.16
N VAL A 57 -0.32 -8.78 0.94
CA VAL A 57 1.10 -8.43 0.66
C VAL A 57 1.96 -9.69 0.56
N ILE A 58 1.82 -10.60 1.52
CA ILE A 58 2.56 -11.88 1.53
C ILE A 58 2.12 -12.76 0.36
N SER A 59 0.83 -12.76 0.02
CA SER A 59 0.32 -13.53 -1.13
C SER A 59 0.96 -13.08 -2.44
N ILE A 60 1.01 -11.78 -2.73
CA ILE A 60 1.60 -11.30 -3.99
C ILE A 60 3.11 -11.52 -4.04
N HIS A 61 3.78 -11.40 -2.90
CA HIS A 61 5.21 -11.70 -2.77
C HIS A 61 5.49 -13.17 -3.10
N LYS A 62 4.71 -14.10 -2.51
CA LYS A 62 4.83 -15.54 -2.79
C LYS A 62 4.59 -15.85 -4.26
N MET A 63 3.56 -15.26 -4.88
CA MET A 63 3.29 -15.44 -6.32
C MET A 63 4.45 -14.95 -7.18
N THR A 64 5.06 -13.81 -6.84
CA THR A 64 6.22 -13.26 -7.55
C THR A 64 7.45 -14.18 -7.43
N LEU A 65 7.65 -14.77 -6.25
CA LEU A 65 8.73 -15.73 -6.03
C LEU A 65 8.54 -17.04 -6.79
N GLU A 66 7.29 -17.45 -6.99
CA GLU A 66 6.94 -18.71 -7.64
C GLU A 66 7.22 -18.68 -9.15
N ASP A 67 6.88 -17.57 -9.82
CA ASP A 67 6.97 -17.48 -11.28
C ASP A 67 7.91 -16.39 -11.82
N GLY A 68 8.57 -15.64 -10.94
CA GLY A 68 9.53 -14.60 -11.31
C GLY A 68 8.92 -13.36 -11.96
N ASN A 69 7.60 -13.23 -12.00
CA ASN A 69 6.92 -12.15 -12.69
C ASN A 69 6.43 -11.09 -11.69
N GLU A 70 6.74 -9.82 -11.96
CA GLU A 70 6.26 -8.68 -11.18
C GLU A 70 4.73 -8.63 -11.08
N ARG A 71 4.24 -8.25 -9.89
CA ARG A 71 2.81 -8.05 -9.60
C ARG A 71 2.59 -6.62 -9.15
N ALA A 72 1.51 -5.99 -9.62
CA ALA A 72 0.99 -4.79 -8.97
C ALA A 72 -0.41 -5.02 -8.40
N ILE A 73 -0.67 -4.39 -7.27
CA ILE A 73 -1.98 -4.31 -6.64
C ILE A 73 -2.32 -2.86 -6.35
N SER A 74 -3.60 -2.56 -6.43
CA SER A 74 -4.13 -1.25 -6.02
C SER A 74 -4.81 -1.38 -4.67
N VAL A 75 -4.58 -0.38 -3.83
CA VAL A 75 -5.13 -0.27 -2.48
C VAL A 75 -6.29 0.72 -2.50
N PHE A 76 -7.47 0.27 -2.08
CA PHE A 76 -8.71 1.05 -2.04
C PHE A 76 -9.34 1.03 -0.66
N TRP A 77 -9.94 2.15 -0.25
CA TRP A 77 -10.86 2.22 0.87
C TRP A 77 -12.30 2.10 0.37
N ILE A 78 -13.08 1.16 0.91
CA ILE A 78 -14.44 0.84 0.47
C ILE A 78 -15.37 0.67 1.66
N ASP A 79 -16.22 1.67 1.92
CA ASP A 79 -17.24 1.66 2.98
C ASP A 79 -16.69 1.12 4.32
N GLY A 80 -15.59 1.71 4.79
CA GLY A 80 -14.98 1.35 6.08
C GLY A 80 -14.01 0.16 6.05
N GLU A 81 -13.73 -0.41 4.88
CA GLU A 81 -12.84 -1.57 4.74
C GLU A 81 -11.72 -1.30 3.73
N LEU A 82 -10.56 -1.92 3.99
CA LEU A 82 -9.47 -1.93 3.03
C LEU A 82 -9.68 -3.04 1.99
N LEU A 83 -9.53 -2.70 0.72
CA LEU A 83 -9.51 -3.64 -0.38
C LEU A 83 -8.18 -3.54 -1.14
N LEU A 84 -7.50 -4.67 -1.27
CA LEU A 84 -6.38 -4.83 -2.19
C LEU A 84 -6.90 -5.59 -3.42
N THR A 85 -6.76 -5.00 -4.60
CA THR A 85 -7.28 -5.62 -5.83
C THR A 85 -6.52 -6.89 -6.20
N SER A 86 -7.11 -7.67 -7.09
CA SER A 86 -6.41 -8.72 -7.82
C SER A 86 -5.15 -8.16 -8.49
N VAL A 87 -4.14 -9.02 -8.60
CA VAL A 87 -2.88 -8.74 -9.27
C VAL A 87 -3.13 -8.31 -10.72
N ALA A 88 -2.69 -7.11 -11.09
CA ALA A 88 -2.45 -6.80 -12.49
C ALA A 88 -1.07 -7.35 -12.87
N LYS A 89 -1.05 -8.18 -13.92
CA LYS A 89 0.19 -8.58 -14.58
C LYS A 89 0.57 -7.42 -15.50
N GLY A 90 1.64 -6.70 -15.18
CA GLY A 90 2.26 -5.77 -16.12
C GLY A 90 3.32 -6.47 -16.96
N ASP A 91 3.74 -5.80 -18.04
CA ASP A 91 4.98 -6.13 -18.74
C ASP A 91 6.13 -5.28 -18.18
N GLU A 92 7.36 -5.63 -18.56
CA GLU A 92 8.63 -5.00 -18.11
C GLU A 92 8.69 -3.48 -18.31
N SER A 93 7.70 -2.88 -19.01
CA SER A 93 7.68 -1.46 -19.37
C SER A 93 6.56 -0.64 -18.72
N SER A 94 5.44 -1.25 -18.27
CA SER A 94 4.46 -0.58 -17.40
C SER A 94 3.41 -1.53 -16.81
N VAL A 95 3.02 -1.32 -15.55
CA VAL A 95 1.82 -1.95 -14.97
C VAL A 95 0.67 -0.93 -14.91
N LYS A 96 -0.26 -0.96 -15.87
CA LYS A 96 -1.49 -0.15 -15.82
C LYS A 96 -2.63 -0.93 -15.16
N THR A 97 -2.93 -0.60 -13.91
CA THR A 97 -4.08 -1.17 -13.17
C THR A 97 -5.38 -0.39 -13.46
N ASN A 98 -6.05 -0.67 -14.58
CA ASN A 98 -7.40 -0.15 -14.84
C ASN A 98 -8.45 -1.00 -14.10
N ASN A 99 -8.53 -0.88 -12.78
CA ASN A 99 -9.46 -1.64 -11.97
C ASN A 99 -10.86 -1.01 -11.98
N ASN A 100 -11.87 -1.76 -12.44
CA ASN A 100 -13.28 -1.40 -12.27
C ASN A 100 -13.79 -2.00 -10.96
N ILE A 101 -14.11 -1.14 -9.99
CA ILE A 101 -14.63 -1.54 -8.69
C ILE A 101 -16.08 -1.11 -8.58
N SER A 102 -16.94 -2.05 -8.15
CA SER A 102 -18.32 -1.75 -7.79
C SER A 102 -18.69 -2.40 -6.47
N VAL A 103 -19.56 -1.74 -5.72
CA VAL A 103 -20.12 -2.23 -4.47
C VAL A 103 -21.63 -2.27 -4.62
N LYS A 104 -22.24 -3.37 -4.20
CA LYS A 104 -23.68 -3.52 -4.19
C LYS A 104 -24.13 -4.05 -2.83
N TYR A 105 -25.26 -3.55 -2.36
CA TYR A 105 -25.95 -4.08 -1.19
C TYR A 105 -27.18 -4.81 -1.70
N VAL A 106 -27.16 -6.14 -1.64
CA VAL A 106 -28.29 -6.99 -2.06
C VAL A 106 -29.00 -7.54 -0.83
N VAL A 107 -30.30 -7.77 -0.91
CA VAL A 107 -31.07 -8.36 0.21
C VAL A 107 -30.48 -9.73 0.57
N HIS A 108 -30.27 -10.00 1.86
CA HIS A 108 -29.72 -11.28 2.27
C HIS A 108 -30.74 -12.41 2.04
N PRO A 109 -30.35 -13.55 1.42
CA PRO A 109 -31.31 -14.58 1.00
C PRO A 109 -32.09 -15.23 2.15
N SER A 110 -31.51 -15.27 3.35
CA SER A 110 -32.10 -15.98 4.51
C SER A 110 -32.19 -15.17 5.82
N ARG A 111 -31.76 -13.91 5.85
CA ARG A 111 -31.69 -13.11 7.10
C ARG A 111 -32.48 -11.83 6.92
N LYS A 112 -33.65 -11.74 7.55
CA LYS A 112 -34.69 -10.72 7.29
C LYS A 112 -34.29 -9.26 7.57
N ASP A 113 -33.18 -9.00 8.26
CA ASP A 113 -32.71 -7.63 8.56
C ASP A 113 -31.28 -7.35 8.10
N TYR A 114 -30.75 -8.23 7.25
CA TYR A 114 -29.39 -8.11 6.74
C TYR A 114 -29.41 -7.90 5.24
N PHE A 115 -28.43 -7.14 4.78
CA PHE A 115 -28.03 -7.06 3.38
C PHE A 115 -26.68 -7.74 3.24
N ARG A 116 -26.38 -8.22 2.05
CA ARG A 116 -25.06 -8.69 1.67
C ARG A 116 -24.39 -7.60 0.86
N LYS A 117 -23.32 -7.02 1.41
CA LYS A 117 -22.37 -6.15 0.70
C LYS A 117 -21.52 -7.05 -0.19
N GLU A 118 -21.62 -6.87 -1.50
CA GLU A 118 -20.78 -7.52 -2.50
C GLU A 118 -19.81 -6.49 -3.07
N ILE A 119 -18.51 -6.78 -2.97
CA ILE A 119 -17.46 -6.00 -3.61
C ILE A 119 -17.00 -6.76 -4.85
N THR A 120 -17.12 -6.12 -6.00
CA THR A 120 -16.77 -6.68 -7.30
C THR A 120 -15.60 -5.91 -7.88
N VAL A 121 -14.56 -6.64 -8.30
CA VAL A 121 -13.38 -6.10 -9.00
C VAL A 121 -13.29 -6.76 -10.37
N ASN A 122 -13.27 -5.95 -11.42
CA ASN A 122 -13.17 -6.39 -12.82
C ASN A 122 -14.23 -7.46 -13.19
N GLY A 123 -15.47 -7.27 -12.69
CA GLY A 123 -16.60 -8.16 -12.96
C GLY A 123 -16.73 -9.37 -12.02
N SER A 124 -15.73 -9.67 -11.20
CA SER A 124 -15.74 -10.79 -10.27
C SER A 124 -15.97 -10.36 -8.82
N VAL A 125 -16.86 -11.04 -8.10
CA VAL A 125 -17.10 -10.79 -6.67
C VAL A 125 -15.88 -11.28 -5.88
N VAL A 126 -15.17 -10.36 -5.24
CA VAL A 126 -13.96 -10.66 -4.47
C VAL A 126 -14.20 -10.74 -2.96
N LYS A 127 -15.28 -10.12 -2.47
CA LYS A 127 -15.64 -10.12 -1.04
C LYS A 127 -17.15 -10.03 -0.86
N ARG A 128 -17.66 -10.75 0.14
CA ARG A 128 -19.04 -10.70 0.62
C ARG A 128 -19.04 -10.49 2.12
N THR A 129 -19.75 -9.48 2.58
CA THR A 129 -19.92 -9.18 4.00
C THR A 129 -21.39 -8.97 4.30
N ASP A 130 -21.92 -9.60 5.33
CA ASP A 130 -23.29 -9.36 5.77
C ASP A 130 -23.34 -8.10 6.65
N VAL A 131 -24.25 -7.18 6.36
CA VAL A 131 -24.39 -5.88 7.01
C VAL A 131 -25.83 -5.72 7.48
N TYR A 132 -26.00 -5.37 8.76
CA TYR A 132 -27.32 -5.08 9.31
C TYR A 132 -27.93 -3.85 8.62
N LYS A 133 -29.23 -3.87 8.31
CA LYS A 133 -29.92 -2.86 7.49
C LYS A 133 -29.67 -1.41 7.94
N GLU A 134 -29.56 -1.17 9.24
CA GLU A 134 -29.33 0.18 9.81
C GLU A 134 -27.89 0.69 9.62
N LYS A 135 -26.95 -0.21 9.34
CA LYS A 135 -25.53 0.11 9.10
C LYS A 135 -25.20 0.33 7.62
N ILE A 136 -26.19 0.29 6.73
CA ILE A 136 -25.98 0.52 5.30
C ILE A 136 -25.72 2.01 5.08
N PRO A 137 -24.63 2.39 4.40
CA PRO A 137 -24.34 3.78 4.13
C PRO A 137 -25.35 4.36 3.14
N LYS A 138 -25.66 5.66 3.29
CA LYS A 138 -26.55 6.39 2.37
C LYS A 138 -25.97 6.49 0.95
N SER A 139 -24.65 6.42 0.82
CA SER A 139 -23.91 6.43 -0.43
C SER A 139 -22.68 5.56 -0.29
N VAL A 140 -22.36 4.78 -1.33
CA VAL A 140 -21.11 4.00 -1.39
C VAL A 140 -19.93 4.96 -1.52
N ASP A 141 -18.91 4.78 -0.69
CA ASP A 141 -17.64 5.48 -0.80
C ASP A 141 -16.53 4.52 -1.25
N ILE A 142 -15.99 4.78 -2.45
CA ILE A 142 -14.84 4.08 -3.01
C ILE A 142 -13.72 5.11 -3.21
N LYS A 143 -12.61 4.92 -2.50
CA LYS A 143 -11.43 5.78 -2.62
C LYS A 143 -10.22 4.96 -3.02
N TYR A 144 -9.63 5.30 -4.16
CA TYR A 144 -8.29 4.83 -4.50
C TYR A 144 -7.27 5.48 -3.56
N LEU A 145 -6.38 4.69 -2.96
CA LEU A 145 -5.34 5.19 -2.07
C LEU A 145 -3.97 5.23 -2.77
N PHE A 146 -3.46 4.07 -3.21
CA PHE A 146 -2.17 3.96 -3.90
C PHE A 146 -1.99 2.60 -4.57
N ASN A 147 -0.93 2.45 -5.36
CA ASN A 147 -0.47 1.17 -5.89
C ASN A 147 0.71 0.64 -5.07
N MET A 148 0.82 -0.67 -4.99
CA MET A 148 2.04 -1.35 -4.59
C MET A 148 2.41 -2.38 -5.64
N HIS A 149 3.70 -2.58 -5.86
CA HIS A 149 4.20 -3.62 -6.74
C HIS A 149 5.26 -4.49 -6.07
N THR A 150 5.63 -5.59 -6.72
CA THR A 150 6.69 -6.50 -6.29
C THR A 150 7.81 -6.48 -7.30
N HIS A 151 9.05 -6.69 -6.85
CA HIS A 151 10.13 -7.01 -7.76
C HIS A 151 10.48 -8.50 -7.63
N PRO A 152 10.78 -9.20 -8.73
CA PRO A 152 11.35 -10.54 -8.66
C PRO A 152 12.80 -10.47 -8.14
N ARG A 153 13.33 -11.64 -7.77
CA ARG A 153 14.76 -11.76 -7.50
C ARG A 153 15.52 -11.74 -8.82
N ASN A 154 16.63 -11.03 -8.85
CA ASN A 154 17.58 -11.14 -9.94
C ASN A 154 18.31 -12.49 -9.92
N GLU A 155 19.17 -12.72 -10.91
CA GLU A 155 19.96 -13.96 -11.06
C GLU A 155 20.82 -14.28 -9.82
N ASN A 156 21.19 -13.27 -9.04
CA ASN A 156 21.96 -13.42 -7.79
C ASN A 156 21.07 -13.68 -6.56
N GLY A 157 19.77 -13.89 -6.75
CA GLY A 157 18.80 -14.13 -5.68
C GLY A 157 18.44 -12.90 -4.86
N LYS A 158 18.81 -11.68 -5.31
CA LYS A 158 18.55 -10.42 -4.59
C LYS A 158 17.38 -9.67 -5.20
N PHE A 159 16.61 -8.98 -4.37
CA PHE A 159 15.58 -8.06 -4.84
C PHE A 159 16.18 -6.70 -5.20
N SER A 160 15.69 -6.10 -6.28
CA SER A 160 15.97 -4.71 -6.61
C SER A 160 15.11 -3.77 -5.76
N PHE A 161 15.68 -2.64 -5.35
CA PHE A 161 14.92 -1.54 -4.76
C PHE A 161 14.06 -0.84 -5.84
N PHE A 162 13.38 0.26 -5.50
CA PHE A 162 12.63 1.06 -6.49
C PHE A 162 13.53 1.43 -7.68
N SER A 163 12.98 1.35 -8.88
CA SER A 163 13.62 1.83 -10.11
C SER A 163 13.40 3.33 -10.29
N LEU A 164 14.19 3.97 -11.14
CA LEU A 164 14.00 5.36 -11.55
C LEU A 164 12.63 5.53 -12.23
N GLN A 165 12.16 4.52 -12.95
CA GLN A 165 10.83 4.51 -13.54
C GLN A 165 9.74 4.56 -12.48
N ASP A 166 9.87 3.82 -11.39
CA ASP A 166 8.91 3.85 -10.28
C ASP A 166 8.83 5.25 -9.66
N ILE A 167 9.99 5.87 -9.41
CA ILE A 167 10.07 7.21 -8.83
C ILE A 167 9.47 8.25 -9.78
N ASN A 168 9.84 8.21 -11.07
CA ASN A 168 9.27 9.11 -12.07
C ASN A 168 7.75 8.96 -12.18
N SER A 169 7.23 7.73 -12.13
CA SER A 169 5.79 7.46 -12.17
C SER A 169 5.08 8.04 -10.94
N MET A 170 5.66 7.86 -9.75
CA MET A 170 5.14 8.43 -8.51
C MET A 170 5.13 9.96 -8.55
N ILE A 171 6.25 10.59 -8.91
CA ILE A 171 6.43 12.05 -8.92
C ILE A 171 5.58 12.72 -10.01
N GLY A 172 5.48 12.11 -11.19
CA GLY A 172 4.65 12.59 -12.29
C GLY A 172 3.14 12.42 -12.07
N SER A 173 2.73 11.58 -11.11
CA SER A 173 1.33 11.39 -10.76
C SER A 173 0.87 12.31 -9.61
N LYS A 174 -0.43 12.28 -9.26
CA LYS A 174 -0.95 12.87 -8.02
C LYS A 174 -0.89 11.92 -6.81
N ALA A 175 -0.22 10.77 -6.94
CA ALA A 175 -0.13 9.79 -5.86
C ALA A 175 0.62 10.40 -4.67
N VAL A 176 0.04 10.28 -3.48
CA VAL A 176 0.70 10.71 -2.23
C VAL A 176 1.59 9.59 -1.70
N ILE A 177 1.23 8.34 -1.94
CA ILE A 177 1.91 7.16 -1.45
C ILE A 177 2.12 6.17 -2.59
N THR A 178 3.21 5.39 -2.53
CA THR A 178 3.38 4.15 -3.28
C THR A 178 4.06 3.11 -2.39
N GLY A 179 4.00 1.83 -2.75
CA GLY A 179 4.71 0.77 -2.03
C GLY A 179 5.43 -0.21 -2.93
N LEU A 180 6.46 -0.84 -2.40
CA LEU A 180 7.21 -1.91 -3.03
C LEU A 180 7.33 -3.07 -2.07
N VAL A 181 7.09 -4.28 -2.55
CA VAL A 181 7.17 -5.52 -1.79
C VAL A 181 8.33 -6.36 -2.33
N THR A 182 9.40 -6.41 -1.55
CA THR A 182 10.57 -7.29 -1.76
C THR A 182 10.55 -8.40 -0.71
N ASP A 183 11.68 -8.72 -0.10
CA ASP A 183 11.78 -9.43 1.18
C ASP A 183 11.08 -8.71 2.35
N LYS A 184 10.73 -7.43 2.18
CA LYS A 184 10.00 -6.60 3.13
C LYS A 184 9.08 -5.63 2.40
N LEU A 185 8.23 -4.93 3.14
CA LEU A 185 7.41 -3.86 2.59
C LEU A 185 8.13 -2.52 2.72
N TRP A 186 8.24 -1.81 1.61
CA TRP A 186 8.69 -0.43 1.53
C TRP A 186 7.52 0.47 1.17
N ILE A 187 7.43 1.64 1.80
CA ILE A 187 6.43 2.66 1.49
C ILE A 187 7.14 3.99 1.32
N LEU A 188 6.84 4.66 0.22
CA LEU A 188 7.27 6.03 -0.02
C LEU A 188 6.07 6.96 0.12
N VAL A 189 6.26 8.09 0.79
CA VAL A 189 5.25 9.14 0.98
C VAL A 189 5.81 10.45 0.44
N ARG A 190 5.11 11.06 -0.53
CA ARG A 190 5.43 12.42 -1.00
C ARG A 190 5.16 13.41 0.10
N THR A 191 6.05 14.37 0.24
CA THR A 191 5.89 15.48 1.18
C THR A 191 5.70 16.79 0.42
N SER A 192 5.36 17.85 1.15
CA SER A 192 5.33 19.22 0.63
C SER A 192 6.66 19.66 0.02
N ASP A 193 7.76 19.04 0.45
CA ASP A 193 9.12 19.42 0.09
C ASP A 193 9.65 18.58 -1.08
N THR A 194 8.86 17.59 -1.54
CA THR A 194 9.20 16.74 -2.67
C THR A 194 9.18 17.56 -3.97
N PRO A 195 10.28 17.56 -4.75
CA PRO A 195 10.33 18.31 -6.00
C PRO A 195 9.33 17.76 -7.03
N SER A 196 8.91 18.63 -7.96
CA SER A 196 7.96 18.27 -9.01
C SER A 196 8.56 17.43 -10.14
N ALA A 197 9.89 17.29 -10.18
CA ALA A 197 10.61 16.53 -11.20
C ALA A 197 11.87 15.87 -10.60
N VAL A 198 12.24 14.72 -11.17
CA VAL A 198 13.46 13.98 -10.85
C VAL A 198 14.51 14.30 -11.91
N GLN A 199 15.72 14.65 -11.50
CA GLN A 199 16.83 15.01 -12.42
C GLN A 199 17.81 13.85 -12.63
N TRP A 200 17.49 12.66 -12.13
CA TRP A 200 18.34 11.48 -12.24
C TRP A 200 18.18 10.78 -13.59
N THR A 201 19.25 10.13 -14.03
CA THR A 201 19.32 9.44 -15.33
C THR A 201 19.56 7.93 -15.20
N SER A 202 19.75 7.41 -13.99
CA SER A 202 20.06 6.00 -13.74
C SER A 202 19.41 5.49 -12.46
N ASP A 203 19.05 4.19 -12.45
CA ASP A 203 18.59 3.46 -11.27
C ASP A 203 19.64 3.45 -10.15
N LEU A 204 20.93 3.57 -10.47
CA LEU A 204 22.01 3.66 -9.47
C LEU A 204 21.87 4.88 -8.56
N SER A 205 21.18 5.93 -9.03
CA SER A 205 20.88 7.10 -8.23
C SER A 205 19.74 6.85 -7.23
N VAL A 206 18.94 5.80 -7.41
CA VAL A 206 17.77 5.51 -6.57
C VAL A 206 18.20 4.72 -5.33
N THR A 207 18.63 5.46 -4.32
CA THR A 207 19.00 4.93 -2.99
C THR A 207 18.10 5.51 -1.91
N GLN A 208 17.99 4.83 -0.77
CA GLN A 208 17.27 5.36 0.39
C GLN A 208 17.71 6.78 0.77
N ASP A 209 19.01 7.05 0.76
CA ASP A 209 19.57 8.36 1.09
C ASP A 209 19.17 9.42 0.07
N SER A 210 19.26 9.12 -1.23
CA SER A 210 18.84 10.05 -2.28
C SER A 210 17.32 10.35 -2.23
N LEU A 211 16.49 9.34 -1.97
CA LEU A 211 15.04 9.52 -1.85
C LEU A 211 14.69 10.42 -0.65
N LYS A 212 15.43 10.30 0.46
CA LYS A 212 15.24 11.09 1.67
C LYS A 212 15.82 12.50 1.55
N ASN A 213 17.04 12.62 1.06
CA ASN A 213 17.79 13.87 1.10
C ASN A 213 17.57 14.75 -0.13
N ASP A 214 17.40 14.15 -1.32
CA ASP A 214 17.24 14.92 -2.56
C ASP A 214 15.76 15.08 -2.90
N LEU A 215 14.97 13.99 -2.79
CA LEU A 215 13.53 14.01 -3.09
C LEU A 215 12.64 14.30 -1.88
N LYS A 216 13.22 14.42 -0.68
CA LYS A 216 12.50 14.72 0.57
C LYS A 216 11.30 13.79 0.82
N LEU A 217 11.40 12.54 0.39
CA LEU A 217 10.34 11.55 0.58
C LEU A 217 10.36 11.02 2.02
N GLY A 218 9.17 10.75 2.54
CA GLY A 218 9.03 9.88 3.71
C GLY A 218 9.24 8.44 3.30
N ILE A 219 10.15 7.74 3.97
CA ILE A 219 10.47 6.33 3.67
C ILE A 219 10.09 5.50 4.90
N TYR A 220 9.31 4.45 4.70
CA TYR A 220 9.01 3.46 5.72
C TYR A 220 9.42 2.08 5.24
N THR A 221 9.88 1.26 6.19
CA THR A 221 10.16 -0.16 5.95
C THR A 221 9.48 -1.03 7.01
N ALA A 222 9.01 -2.20 6.61
CA ALA A 222 8.35 -3.15 7.49
C ALA A 222 8.71 -4.58 7.12
N GLU A 223 9.24 -5.33 8.09
CA GLU A 223 9.22 -6.79 8.03
C GLU A 223 7.77 -7.28 7.99
N PHE A 224 7.51 -8.41 7.33
CA PHE A 224 6.15 -8.93 7.20
C PHE A 224 5.48 -9.14 8.57
N ASN A 225 4.22 -8.71 8.69
CA ASN A 225 3.43 -8.69 9.92
C ASN A 225 3.97 -7.78 11.04
N ARG A 226 4.90 -6.87 10.74
CA ARG A 226 5.40 -5.86 11.69
C ARG A 226 4.91 -4.48 11.30
N LYS A 227 5.09 -3.50 12.19
CA LYS A 227 4.79 -2.09 11.88
C LYS A 227 5.79 -1.58 10.85
N ALA A 228 5.35 -0.69 9.95
CA ALA A 228 6.28 0.04 9.10
C ALA A 228 6.88 1.20 9.88
N ILE A 229 8.21 1.24 9.95
CA ILE A 229 8.96 2.23 10.73
C ILE A 229 9.62 3.22 9.77
N ARG A 230 9.45 4.51 10.07
CA ARG A 230 10.06 5.60 9.30
C ARG A 230 11.58 5.55 9.40
N GLN A 231 12.25 5.81 8.29
CA GLN A 231 13.71 5.74 8.16
C GLN A 231 14.40 7.11 8.11
#